data_AF-A0A935VI94-F1
#
_entry.id   AF-A0A935VI94-F1
#
_cell.length_a   1.000
_cell.length_b   1.000
_cell.length_c   1.000
_cell.angle_alpha   90.00
_cell.angle_beta   90.00
_cell.angle_gamma   90.00
#
_symmetry.space_group_name_H-M   'P 1'
#
loop_
_entity.id
_entity.type
_entity.pdbx_description
1 polymer ?
#
loop_
_entity_poly.entity_id
_entity_poly.type
_entity_poly.pdbx_seq_one_letter_code
_entity_poly.pdbx_strand_id
1 'polypeptide(L)'
;MRKLIFILALVTNSLLSFAQSKDFVKLLKKEAAFYFKSEDYYNALGFYRRIVAHDAKEEEANILSTYCKLKLQYHLDSLLVHEKELKASKKSDALYCLAMIKHKQKMFDESIIVLQQCLKNKKRIVSDDGVNFMIGVNRNAKKYMTNPHRSIVRNIGKNINSAYPEYVPIVTSDEHALYFTSRREGGVNNKKDQFGYYHEDIYVSHKTNGAWGLLKILASR
;
A
#
# COMPACT_ATOMS: atom_id res chain seq x y z
N MET A 1 57.71 16.42 3.50
CA MET A 1 57.22 15.19 4.16
C MET A 1 55.93 15.40 4.97
N ARG A 2 55.82 16.40 5.86
CA ARG A 2 54.59 16.66 6.65
C ARG A 2 53.30 16.90 5.83
N LYS A 3 53.36 17.62 4.70
CA LYS A 3 52.19 17.83 3.81
C LYS A 3 51.72 16.55 3.09
N LEU A 4 52.64 15.63 2.79
CA LEU A 4 52.33 14.36 2.11
C LEU A 4 51.61 13.38 3.07
N ILE A 5 52.01 13.36 4.34
CA ILE A 5 51.40 12.54 5.39
C ILE A 5 49.97 13.02 5.70
N PHE A 6 49.72 14.34 5.71
CA PHE A 6 48.38 14.90 5.89
C PHE A 6 47.41 14.56 4.75
N ILE A 7 47.89 14.61 3.49
CA ILE A 7 47.08 14.22 2.32
C ILE A 7 46.80 12.71 2.35
N LEU A 8 47.79 11.89 2.70
CA LEU A 8 47.60 10.44 2.82
C LEU A 8 46.59 10.07 3.92
N ALA A 9 46.60 10.76 5.06
CA ALA A 9 45.65 10.56 6.15
C ALA A 9 44.22 11.03 5.80
N LEU A 10 44.06 12.09 5.02
CA LEU A 10 42.76 12.54 4.51
C LEU A 10 42.17 11.57 3.48
N VAL A 11 43.01 11.03 2.59
CA VAL A 11 42.59 10.05 1.59
C VAL A 11 42.18 8.73 2.25
N THR A 12 42.93 8.22 3.24
CA THR A 12 42.55 6.99 3.94
C THR A 12 41.26 7.13 4.76
N ASN A 13 41.03 8.27 5.41
CA ASN A 13 39.78 8.51 6.14
C ASN A 13 38.56 8.57 5.22
N SER A 14 38.71 9.18 4.04
CA SER A 14 37.64 9.23 3.03
C SER A 14 37.29 7.82 2.52
N LEU A 15 38.30 6.99 2.22
CA LEU A 15 38.11 5.62 1.75
C LEU A 15 37.41 4.72 2.79
N LEU A 16 37.77 4.87 4.07
CA LEU A 16 37.11 4.15 5.18
C LEU A 16 35.64 4.55 5.32
N SER A 17 35.32 5.84 5.20
CA SER A 17 33.93 6.33 5.24
C SER A 17 33.10 5.80 4.06
N PHE A 18 33.66 5.79 2.85
CA PHE A 18 32.99 5.23 1.67
C PHE A 18 32.77 3.72 1.77
N ALA A 19 33.72 2.96 2.35
CA ALA A 19 33.57 1.52 2.57
C ALA A 19 32.44 1.22 3.57
N GLN A 20 32.41 1.91 4.72
CA GLN A 20 31.34 1.76 5.72
C GLN A 20 29.97 2.11 5.15
N SER A 21 29.87 3.17 4.32
CA SER A 21 28.63 3.53 3.65
C SER A 21 28.13 2.46 2.69
N LYS A 22 29.02 1.78 1.95
CA LYS A 22 28.63 0.70 1.03
C LYS A 22 28.12 -0.53 1.76
N ASP A 23 28.80 -0.93 2.84
CA ASP A 23 28.37 -2.06 3.67
C ASP A 23 27.04 -1.80 4.35
N PHE A 24 26.81 -0.55 4.79
CA PHE A 24 25.53 -0.14 5.34
C PHE A 24 24.39 -0.23 4.33
N VAL A 25 24.56 0.29 3.11
CA VAL A 25 23.53 0.20 2.06
C VAL A 25 23.27 -1.25 1.67
N LYS A 26 24.30 -2.10 1.65
CA LYS A 26 24.16 -3.54 1.41
C LYS A 26 23.29 -4.22 2.48
N LEU A 27 23.48 -3.85 3.75
CA LEU A 27 22.63 -4.31 4.85
C LEU A 27 21.17 -3.83 4.66
N LEU A 28 20.95 -2.55 4.33
CA LEU A 28 19.60 -2.03 4.06
C LEU A 28 18.90 -2.82 2.95
N LYS A 29 19.61 -3.13 1.86
CA LYS A 29 19.07 -3.93 0.74
C LYS A 29 18.69 -5.34 1.19
N LYS A 30 19.50 -5.97 2.04
CA LYS A 30 19.21 -7.31 2.58
C LYS A 30 17.95 -7.29 3.46
N GLU A 31 17.84 -6.33 4.37
CA GLU A 31 16.66 -6.17 5.23
C GLU A 31 15.40 -5.86 4.39
N ALA A 32 15.50 -4.92 3.45
CA ALA A 32 14.39 -4.59 2.56
C ALA A 32 13.88 -5.82 1.80
N ALA A 33 14.79 -6.62 1.24
CA ALA A 33 14.45 -7.86 0.54
C ALA A 33 13.83 -8.92 1.46
N PHE A 34 14.32 -9.04 2.70
CA PHE A 34 13.74 -9.95 3.70
C PHE A 34 12.29 -9.61 4.01
N TYR A 35 12.01 -8.37 4.42
CA TYR A 35 10.65 -7.93 4.72
C TYR A 35 9.74 -7.99 3.49
N PHE A 36 10.27 -7.63 2.31
CA PHE A 36 9.51 -7.70 1.07
C PHE A 36 9.09 -9.13 0.72
N LYS A 37 10.01 -10.10 0.87
CA LYS A 37 9.72 -11.53 0.64
C LYS A 37 8.71 -12.09 1.65
N SER A 38 8.72 -11.57 2.88
CA SER A 38 7.74 -11.91 3.92
C SER A 38 6.42 -11.15 3.78
N GLU A 39 6.22 -10.39 2.69
CA GLU A 39 5.06 -9.53 2.42
C GLU A 39 4.80 -8.44 3.48
N ASP A 40 5.78 -8.17 4.34
CA ASP A 40 5.78 -7.06 5.28
C ASP A 40 6.18 -5.77 4.55
N TYR A 41 5.26 -5.29 3.72
CA TYR A 41 5.48 -4.12 2.87
C TYR A 41 5.69 -2.83 3.68
N TYR A 42 5.21 -2.78 4.93
CA TYR A 42 5.41 -1.61 5.80
C TYR A 42 6.87 -1.47 6.20
N ASN A 43 7.46 -2.52 6.75
CA ASN A 43 8.88 -2.51 7.12
C ASN A 43 9.76 -2.43 5.87
N ALA A 44 9.42 -3.17 4.81
CA ALA A 44 10.15 -3.10 3.54
C ALA A 44 10.19 -1.66 2.99
N LEU A 45 9.05 -0.95 2.98
CA LEU A 45 8.98 0.45 2.55
C LEU A 45 9.88 1.36 3.41
N GLY A 46 9.95 1.11 4.73
CA GLY A 46 10.86 1.79 5.63
C GLY A 46 12.32 1.66 5.20
N PHE A 47 12.77 0.44 4.87
CA PHE A 47 14.14 0.23 4.37
C PHE A 47 14.37 0.80 2.97
N TYR A 48 13.43 0.65 2.03
CA TYR A 48 13.57 1.24 0.70
C TYR A 48 13.67 2.77 0.75
N ARG A 49 12.90 3.44 1.62
CA ARG A 49 13.03 4.89 1.83
C ARG A 49 14.43 5.29 2.28
N ARG A 50 15.06 4.50 3.16
CA ARG A 50 16.44 4.73 3.60
C ARG A 50 17.44 4.52 2.45
N ILE A 51 17.24 3.51 1.61
CA ILE A 51 18.08 3.28 0.41
C ILE A 51 17.98 4.49 -0.54
N VAL A 52 16.76 4.95 -0.83
CA VAL A 52 16.51 6.12 -1.70
C VAL A 52 17.06 7.41 -1.10
N ALA A 53 17.09 7.55 0.23
CA ALA A 53 17.73 8.68 0.90
C ALA A 53 19.26 8.70 0.71
N HIS A 54 19.90 7.54 0.53
CA HIS A 54 21.33 7.45 0.20
C HIS A 54 21.60 7.64 -1.30
N ASP A 55 20.74 7.07 -2.16
CA ASP A 55 20.80 7.25 -3.61
C ASP A 55 19.39 7.43 -4.17
N ALA A 56 19.02 8.68 -4.46
CA ALA A 56 17.71 9.01 -4.99
C ALA A 56 17.45 8.42 -6.38
N LYS A 57 18.51 8.00 -7.11
CA LYS A 57 18.42 7.41 -8.45
C LYS A 57 18.47 5.88 -8.43
N GLU A 58 18.46 5.25 -7.26
CA GLU A 58 18.41 3.80 -7.14
C GLU A 58 17.06 3.28 -7.68
N GLU A 59 17.09 2.84 -8.93
CA GLU A 59 15.89 2.50 -9.69
C GLU A 59 15.08 1.36 -9.06
N GLU A 60 15.75 0.33 -8.54
CA GLU A 60 15.09 -0.85 -7.97
C GLU A 60 14.38 -0.50 -6.66
N ALA A 61 15.02 0.25 -5.77
CA ALA A 61 14.43 0.73 -4.52
C ALA A 61 13.27 1.69 -4.78
N ASN A 62 13.35 2.56 -5.78
CA ASN A 62 12.23 3.42 -6.19
C ASN A 62 11.03 2.62 -6.68
N ILE A 63 11.25 1.61 -7.53
CA ILE A 63 10.19 0.71 -8.02
C ILE A 63 9.57 -0.09 -6.85
N LEU A 64 10.41 -0.74 -6.04
CA LEU A 64 9.94 -1.61 -4.95
C LEU A 64 9.28 -0.81 -3.83
N SER A 65 9.74 0.41 -3.54
CA SER A 65 9.03 1.31 -2.62
C SER A 65 7.64 1.69 -3.15
N THR A 66 7.51 1.94 -4.45
CA THR A 66 6.22 2.20 -5.10
C THR A 66 5.31 0.99 -5.00
N TYR A 67 5.82 -0.20 -5.29
CA TYR A 67 5.08 -1.45 -5.14
C TYR A 67 4.59 -1.64 -3.69
N CYS A 68 5.43 -1.38 -2.70
CA CYS A 68 5.02 -1.43 -1.29
C CYS A 68 3.90 -0.41 -0.99
N LYS A 69 4.02 0.83 -1.45
CA LYS A 69 2.96 1.85 -1.31
C LYS A 69 1.64 1.40 -1.94
N LEU A 70 1.69 0.75 -3.11
CA LEU A 70 0.52 0.20 -3.79
C LEU A 70 -0.14 -0.92 -2.97
N LYS A 71 0.66 -1.86 -2.45
CA LYS A 71 0.19 -2.94 -1.57
C LYS A 71 -0.43 -2.43 -0.27
N LEU A 72 0.14 -1.36 0.29
CA LEU A 72 -0.36 -0.67 1.48
C LEU A 72 -1.52 0.32 1.19
N GLN A 73 -2.06 0.33 -0.04
CA GLN A 73 -3.19 1.17 -0.44
C GLN A 73 -3.02 2.67 -0.19
N TYR A 74 -1.80 3.20 -0.35
CA TYR A 74 -1.55 4.65 -0.27
C TYR A 74 -2.44 5.42 -1.26
N HIS A 75 -2.79 6.66 -0.88
CA HIS A 75 -3.59 7.55 -1.71
C HIS A 75 -2.93 7.81 -3.07
N LEU A 76 -3.75 8.02 -4.11
CA LEU A 76 -3.29 8.21 -5.48
C LEU A 76 -2.26 9.34 -5.60
N ASP A 77 -2.46 10.47 -4.93
CA ASP A 77 -1.53 11.61 -4.99
C ASP A 77 -0.11 11.25 -4.54
N SER A 78 0.02 10.38 -3.53
CA SER A 78 1.32 9.89 -3.06
C SER A 78 2.01 8.94 -4.05
N LEU A 79 1.28 8.44 -5.05
CA LEU A 79 1.78 7.52 -6.07
C LEU A 79 2.10 8.26 -7.38
N LEU A 80 1.32 9.29 -7.73
CA LEU A 80 1.49 10.05 -8.98
C LEU A 80 2.88 10.69 -9.11
N VAL A 81 3.52 11.05 -8.00
CA VAL A 81 4.90 11.59 -7.99
C VAL A 81 5.92 10.66 -8.65
N HIS A 82 5.65 9.36 -8.67
CA HIS A 82 6.54 8.34 -9.21
C HIS A 82 6.29 8.02 -10.69
N GLU A 83 5.20 8.54 -11.28
CA GLU A 83 4.74 8.14 -12.61
C GLU A 83 5.79 8.39 -13.70
N LYS A 84 6.46 9.55 -13.64
CA LYS A 84 7.49 9.96 -14.60
C LYS A 84 8.67 8.97 -14.63
N GLU A 85 9.16 8.58 -13.46
CA GLU A 85 10.31 7.69 -13.34
C GLU A 85 9.96 6.27 -13.76
N LEU A 86 8.78 5.78 -13.35
CA LEU A 86 8.27 4.46 -13.74
C LEU A 86 8.10 4.35 -15.26
N LYS A 87 7.60 5.40 -15.91
CA LYS A 87 7.45 5.46 -17.36
C LYS A 87 8.79 5.45 -18.11
N ALA A 88 9.85 5.98 -17.50
CA ALA A 88 11.20 5.99 -18.09
C ALA A 88 11.94 4.65 -17.91
N SER A 89 11.54 3.83 -16.94
CA SER A 89 12.16 2.54 -16.67
C SER A 89 11.82 1.48 -17.72
N LYS A 90 12.78 0.61 -18.00
CA LYS A 90 12.59 -0.57 -18.87
C LYS A 90 12.24 -1.84 -18.08
N LYS A 91 12.18 -1.78 -16.75
CA LYS A 91 11.91 -2.93 -15.89
C LYS A 91 10.42 -3.26 -15.89
N SER A 92 10.09 -4.55 -16.00
CA SER A 92 8.70 -5.03 -15.95
C SER A 92 7.98 -4.65 -14.65
N ASP A 93 8.69 -4.62 -13.52
CA ASP A 93 8.11 -4.20 -12.23
C ASP A 93 7.70 -2.72 -12.23
N ALA A 94 8.44 -1.86 -12.94
CA ALA A 94 8.07 -0.46 -13.12
C ALA A 94 6.80 -0.34 -13.97
N LEU A 95 6.71 -1.11 -15.06
CA LEU A 95 5.51 -1.17 -15.91
C LEU A 95 4.30 -1.65 -15.11
N TYR A 96 4.47 -2.68 -14.26
CA TYR A 96 3.38 -3.15 -13.39
C TYR A 96 2.91 -2.07 -12.42
N CYS A 97 3.84 -1.39 -11.74
CA CYS A 97 3.50 -0.28 -10.83
C CYS A 97 2.79 0.86 -11.57
N LEU A 98 3.30 1.25 -12.75
CA LEU A 98 2.69 2.27 -13.60
C LEU A 98 1.26 1.90 -14.00
N ALA A 99 1.04 0.65 -14.41
CA ALA A 99 -0.29 0.18 -14.75
C ALA A 99 -1.26 0.23 -13.56
N MET A 100 -0.82 -0.15 -12.35
CA MET A 100 -1.65 -0.03 -11.15
C MET A 100 -2.00 1.43 -10.84
N ILE A 101 -1.08 2.36 -11.05
CA ILE A 101 -1.33 3.80 -10.92
C ILE A 101 -2.35 4.27 -11.96
N LYS A 102 -2.22 3.85 -13.22
CA LYS A 102 -3.20 4.14 -14.28
C LYS A 102 -4.58 3.58 -13.98
N HIS A 103 -4.65 2.37 -13.43
CA HIS A 103 -5.90 1.80 -12.93
C HIS A 103 -6.55 2.68 -11.85
N LYS A 104 -5.77 3.14 -10.85
CA LYS A 104 -6.28 4.05 -9.81
C LYS A 104 -6.71 5.42 -10.37
N GLN A 105 -6.09 5.88 -11.45
CA GLN A 105 -6.52 7.08 -12.22
C GLN A 105 -7.79 6.85 -13.07
N LYS A 106 -8.34 5.62 -13.10
CA LYS A 106 -9.43 5.19 -13.99
C LYS A 106 -9.06 5.20 -15.48
N MET A 107 -7.76 5.27 -15.79
CA MET A 107 -7.20 5.21 -17.14
C MET A 107 -7.04 3.73 -17.56
N PHE A 108 -8.16 3.02 -17.66
CA PHE A 108 -8.17 1.55 -17.77
C PHE A 108 -7.55 1.03 -19.06
N ASP A 109 -7.78 1.71 -20.19
CA ASP A 109 -7.23 1.28 -21.48
C ASP A 109 -5.70 1.43 -21.50
N GLU A 110 -5.17 2.55 -20.99
CA GLU A 110 -3.73 2.74 -20.83
C GLU A 110 -3.13 1.72 -19.86
N SER A 111 -3.81 1.44 -18.73
CA SER A 111 -3.38 0.39 -17.80
C SER A 111 -3.26 -0.97 -18.50
N ILE A 112 -4.24 -1.35 -19.34
CA ILE A 112 -4.21 -2.63 -20.07
C ILE A 112 -3.04 -2.67 -21.05
N ILE A 113 -2.80 -1.59 -21.80
CA ILE A 113 -1.67 -1.51 -22.74
C ILE A 113 -0.33 -1.69 -22.00
N VAL A 114 -0.15 -1.03 -20.86
CA VAL A 114 1.08 -1.15 -20.05
C VAL A 114 1.23 -2.56 -19.46
N LEU A 115 0.13 -3.20 -19.02
CA LEU A 115 0.16 -4.59 -18.54
C LEU A 115 0.54 -5.58 -19.64
N GLN A 116 0.05 -5.37 -20.87
CA GLN A 116 0.45 -6.18 -22.02
C GLN A 116 1.94 -6.03 -22.36
N GLN A 117 2.51 -4.84 -22.17
CA GLN A 117 3.96 -4.63 -22.29
C GLN A 117 4.72 -5.36 -21.17
N CYS A 118 4.21 -5.32 -19.94
CA CYS A 118 4.79 -6.02 -18.79
C CYS A 118 4.90 -7.55 -19.01
N LEU A 119 3.92 -8.16 -19.68
CA LEU A 119 3.93 -9.59 -20.02
C LEU A 119 5.07 -10.02 -20.96
N LYS A 120 5.68 -9.08 -21.71
CA LYS A 120 6.76 -9.40 -22.65
C LYS A 120 8.05 -9.90 -21.97
N ASN A 121 8.22 -9.61 -20.67
CA ASN A 121 9.38 -10.06 -19.91
C ASN A 121 8.94 -10.70 -18.59
N LYS A 122 9.34 -11.96 -18.40
CA LYS A 122 8.99 -12.80 -17.25
C LYS A 122 9.78 -12.48 -15.98
N LYS A 123 10.88 -11.73 -16.06
CA LYS A 123 11.65 -11.30 -14.89
C LYS A 123 10.94 -10.13 -14.20
N ARG A 124 10.08 -10.47 -13.25
CA ARG A 124 9.27 -9.54 -12.45
C ARG A 124 8.71 -10.22 -11.21
N ILE A 125 8.26 -9.41 -10.26
CA ILE A 125 7.70 -9.81 -8.97
C ILE A 125 6.35 -10.51 -9.15
N VAL A 126 5.56 -10.09 -10.14
CA VAL A 126 4.18 -10.58 -10.35
C VAL A 126 4.13 -11.58 -11.49
N SER A 127 3.49 -12.73 -11.26
CA SER A 127 3.34 -13.81 -12.24
C SER A 127 2.55 -13.39 -13.49
N ASP A 128 2.59 -14.22 -14.55
CA ASP A 128 1.73 -14.03 -15.74
C ASP A 128 0.25 -13.99 -15.32
N ASP A 129 -0.16 -14.90 -14.42
CA ASP A 129 -1.53 -14.94 -13.90
C ASP A 129 -1.91 -13.68 -13.11
N GLY A 130 -1.00 -13.15 -12.28
CA GLY A 130 -1.25 -11.91 -11.54
C GLY A 130 -1.40 -10.69 -12.46
N VAL A 131 -0.64 -10.64 -13.56
CA VAL A 131 -0.77 -9.57 -14.56
C VAL A 131 -2.08 -9.73 -15.36
N ASN A 132 -2.42 -10.95 -15.79
CA ASN A 132 -3.66 -11.25 -16.50
C ASN A 132 -4.90 -10.99 -15.63
N PHE A 133 -4.83 -11.31 -14.34
CA PHE A 133 -5.85 -10.94 -13.36
C PHE A 133 -6.08 -9.43 -13.35
N MET A 134 -5.01 -8.63 -13.27
CA MET A 134 -5.12 -7.16 -13.30
C MET A 134 -5.67 -6.61 -14.62
N ILE A 135 -5.39 -7.26 -15.77
CA ILE A 135 -6.04 -6.93 -17.05
C ILE A 135 -7.55 -7.17 -16.94
N GLY A 136 -7.97 -8.31 -16.36
CA GLY A 136 -9.37 -8.61 -16.08
C GLY A 136 -10.04 -7.59 -15.17
N VAL A 137 -9.35 -7.18 -14.10
CA VAL A 137 -9.81 -6.12 -13.18
C VAL A 137 -10.04 -4.81 -13.92
N ASN A 138 -9.12 -4.38 -14.79
CA ASN A 138 -9.30 -3.16 -15.58
C ASN A 138 -10.49 -3.25 -16.56
N ARG A 139 -10.67 -4.38 -17.23
CA ARG A 139 -11.83 -4.61 -18.13
C ARG A 139 -13.15 -4.55 -17.38
N ASN A 140 -13.20 -5.20 -16.22
CA ASN A 140 -14.38 -5.18 -15.35
C ASN A 140 -14.67 -3.76 -14.83
N ALA A 141 -13.65 -3.05 -14.34
CA ALA A 141 -13.78 -1.68 -13.87
C ALA A 141 -14.31 -0.75 -14.97
N LYS A 142 -13.75 -0.83 -16.19
CA LYS A 142 -14.25 -0.10 -17.36
C LYS A 142 -15.72 -0.40 -17.64
N LYS A 143 -16.11 -1.68 -17.65
CA LYS A 143 -17.49 -2.11 -17.90
C LYS A 143 -18.47 -1.60 -16.83
N TYR A 144 -18.13 -1.73 -15.55
CA TYR A 144 -19.03 -1.35 -14.45
C TYR A 144 -19.06 0.17 -14.22
N MET A 145 -18.01 0.90 -14.59
CA MET A 145 -18.03 2.36 -14.55
C MET A 145 -18.92 2.99 -15.63
N THR A 146 -19.00 2.37 -16.81
CA THR A 146 -19.93 2.81 -17.87
C THR A 146 -21.36 2.29 -17.67
N ASN A 147 -21.52 1.23 -16.87
CA ASN A 147 -22.81 0.64 -16.52
C ASN A 147 -22.95 0.54 -15.00
N PRO A 148 -23.08 1.67 -14.28
CA PRO A 148 -23.17 1.65 -12.83
C PRO A 148 -24.40 0.86 -12.40
N HIS A 149 -24.21 -0.05 -11.44
CA HIS A 149 -25.33 -0.75 -10.81
C HIS A 149 -26.24 0.29 -10.12
N ARG A 150 -27.55 0.05 -10.09
CA ARG A 150 -28.53 0.96 -9.46
C ARG A 150 -28.44 1.01 -7.93
N SER A 151 -27.44 0.35 -7.33
CA SER A 151 -27.23 0.38 -5.88
C SER A 151 -26.73 1.75 -5.47
N ILE A 152 -27.40 2.33 -4.47
CA ILE A 152 -26.97 3.60 -3.87
C ILE A 152 -26.29 3.27 -2.56
N VAL A 153 -24.98 3.50 -2.48
CA VAL A 153 -24.25 3.44 -1.22
C VAL A 153 -24.53 4.73 -0.46
N ARG A 154 -25.06 4.61 0.75
CA ARG A 154 -25.34 5.76 1.63
C ARG A 154 -24.72 5.49 2.99
N ASN A 155 -24.24 6.55 3.62
CA ASN A 155 -23.97 6.52 5.06
C ASN A 155 -25.31 6.28 5.78
N ILE A 156 -25.36 5.27 6.65
CA ILE A 156 -26.59 4.82 7.33
C ILE A 156 -26.76 5.45 8.72
N GLY A 157 -26.01 6.52 8.98
CA GLY A 157 -26.13 7.38 10.15
C GLY A 157 -24.97 7.23 11.12
N LYS A 158 -24.77 8.28 11.93
CA LYS A 158 -23.69 8.41 12.93
C LYS A 158 -23.65 7.31 13.99
N ASN A 159 -24.76 6.60 14.18
CA ASN A 159 -24.82 5.48 15.12
C ASN A 159 -23.98 4.31 14.59
N ILE A 160 -23.99 4.10 13.28
CA ILE A 160 -23.21 3.02 12.64
C ILE A 160 -21.90 3.57 12.10
N ASN A 161 -21.92 4.59 11.24
CA ASN A 161 -20.71 5.07 10.57
C ASN A 161 -19.97 6.10 11.44
N SER A 162 -18.68 5.87 11.66
CA SER A 162 -17.79 6.82 12.32
C SER A 162 -16.68 7.30 11.37
N ALA A 163 -15.72 8.07 11.90
CA ALA A 163 -14.50 8.41 11.17
C ALA A 163 -13.50 7.24 11.12
N TYR A 164 -13.76 6.16 11.85
CA TYR A 164 -12.91 4.98 11.93
C TYR A 164 -13.46 3.85 11.06
N PRO A 165 -12.63 2.86 10.71
CA PRO A 165 -13.08 1.69 9.96
C PRO A 165 -14.23 0.93 10.64
N GLU A 166 -15.29 0.68 9.87
CA GLU A 166 -16.34 -0.30 10.15
C GLU A 166 -16.40 -1.32 9.00
N TYR A 167 -16.44 -2.62 9.33
CA TYR A 167 -16.40 -3.68 8.31
C TYR A 167 -17.05 -4.97 8.79
N VAL A 168 -17.21 -5.88 7.81
CA VAL A 168 -17.85 -7.20 7.96
C VAL A 168 -19.25 -7.07 8.58
N PRO A 169 -20.15 -6.24 7.99
CA PRO A 169 -21.50 -6.13 8.48
C PRO A 169 -22.28 -7.42 8.22
N ILE A 170 -23.00 -7.90 9.23
CA ILE A 170 -23.97 -8.99 9.14
C ILE A 170 -25.30 -8.45 9.61
N VAL A 171 -26.30 -8.47 8.73
CA VAL A 171 -27.67 -8.12 9.06
C VAL A 171 -28.48 -9.41 9.25
N THR A 172 -29.33 -9.46 10.27
CA THR A 172 -30.25 -10.59 10.48
C THR A 172 -31.28 -10.67 9.35
N SER A 173 -31.86 -11.85 9.13
CA SER A 173 -32.81 -12.08 8.04
C SER A 173 -34.09 -11.24 8.13
N ASP A 174 -34.46 -10.82 9.34
CA ASP A 174 -35.56 -9.89 9.60
C ASP A 174 -35.15 -8.41 9.51
N GLU A 175 -33.88 -8.12 9.22
CA GLU A 175 -33.27 -6.78 9.20
C GLU A 175 -33.34 -5.99 10.53
N HIS A 176 -33.58 -6.66 11.66
CA HIS A 176 -33.72 -5.99 12.96
C HIS A 176 -32.40 -5.81 13.71
N ALA A 177 -31.36 -6.59 13.42
CA ALA A 177 -30.06 -6.45 14.05
C ALA A 177 -28.93 -6.39 13.01
N LEU A 178 -27.99 -5.47 13.26
CA LEU A 178 -26.77 -5.30 12.48
C LEU A 178 -25.57 -5.52 13.40
N TYR A 179 -24.78 -6.53 13.09
CA TYR A 179 -23.51 -6.84 13.73
C TYR A 179 -22.38 -6.35 12.82
N PHE A 180 -21.35 -5.76 13.38
CA PHE A 180 -20.19 -5.31 12.61
C PHE A 180 -18.97 -5.14 13.50
N THR A 181 -17.79 -5.20 12.89
CA THR A 181 -16.52 -4.88 13.56
C THR A 181 -16.23 -3.40 13.38
N SER A 182 -15.77 -2.74 14.45
CA SER A 182 -15.35 -1.34 14.38
C SER A 182 -14.07 -1.08 15.16
N ARG A 183 -13.24 -0.19 14.60
CA ARG A 183 -12.00 0.33 15.22
C ARG A 183 -12.22 1.74 15.78
N ARG A 184 -13.42 2.03 16.27
CA ARG A 184 -13.78 3.32 16.86
C ARG A 184 -13.19 3.49 18.25
N GLU A 185 -13.11 4.75 18.68
CA GLU A 185 -12.81 5.08 20.06
C GLU A 185 -13.93 4.62 21.00
N GLY A 186 -13.56 4.28 22.24
CA GLY A 186 -14.49 3.88 23.30
C GLY A 186 -14.81 2.39 23.32
N GLY A 187 -14.05 1.59 22.56
CA GLY A 187 -14.07 0.13 22.63
C GLY A 187 -13.53 -0.42 23.96
N VAL A 188 -13.58 -1.75 24.12
CA VAL A 188 -13.12 -2.46 25.33
C VAL A 188 -11.64 -2.20 25.57
N ASN A 189 -10.84 -2.26 24.50
CA ASN A 189 -9.42 -1.94 24.52
C ASN A 189 -9.15 -0.67 23.71
N ASN A 190 -9.24 0.48 24.38
CA ASN A 190 -9.08 1.79 23.76
C ASN A 190 -7.62 2.16 23.40
N LYS A 191 -6.74 1.16 23.20
CA LYS A 191 -5.38 1.35 22.70
C LYS A 191 -5.37 1.39 21.18
N LYS A 192 -4.36 2.07 20.63
CA LYS A 192 -4.10 2.13 19.19
C LYS A 192 -3.00 1.16 18.79
N ASP A 193 -3.13 0.58 17.61
CA ASP A 193 -2.06 -0.20 16.99
C ASP A 193 -0.95 0.71 16.40
N GLN A 194 0.06 0.08 15.81
CA GLN A 194 1.17 0.77 15.15
C GLN A 194 0.76 1.66 13.97
N PHE A 195 -0.48 1.53 13.47
CA PHE A 195 -1.05 2.32 12.39
C PHE A 195 -1.95 3.45 12.91
N GLY A 196 -2.11 3.58 14.23
CA GLY A 196 -2.91 4.63 14.87
C GLY A 196 -4.41 4.32 14.95
N TYR A 197 -4.83 3.10 14.64
CA TYR A 197 -6.24 2.68 14.74
C TYR A 197 -6.51 1.99 16.08
N TYR A 198 -7.69 2.22 16.67
CA TYR A 198 -8.09 1.50 17.89
C TYR A 198 -8.21 -0.01 17.65
N HIS A 199 -8.14 -0.82 18.70
CA HIS A 199 -8.39 -2.24 18.56
C HIS A 199 -9.83 -2.52 18.11
N GLU A 200 -10.02 -3.70 17.53
CA GLU A 200 -11.30 -4.14 16.97
C GLU A 200 -12.21 -4.64 18.08
N ASP A 201 -13.46 -4.17 18.08
CA ASP A 201 -14.54 -4.77 18.87
C ASP A 201 -15.73 -5.11 17.98
N ILE A 202 -16.53 -6.07 18.42
CA ILE A 202 -17.80 -6.42 17.76
C ILE A 202 -18.92 -5.61 18.38
N TYR A 203 -19.62 -4.85 17.54
CA TYR A 203 -20.76 -4.03 17.90
C TYR A 203 -22.05 -4.62 17.33
N VAL A 204 -23.15 -4.39 18.03
CA VAL A 204 -24.51 -4.63 17.53
C VAL A 204 -25.33 -3.35 17.62
N SER A 205 -26.13 -3.12 16.58
CA SER A 205 -27.19 -2.13 16.56
C SER A 205 -28.51 -2.80 16.24
N HIS A 206 -29.57 -2.42 16.97
CA HIS A 206 -30.92 -2.84 16.65
C HIS A 206 -31.66 -1.75 15.88
N LYS A 207 -32.47 -2.13 14.90
CA LYS A 207 -33.28 -1.22 14.11
C LYS A 207 -34.63 -1.01 14.78
N THR A 208 -35.08 0.23 14.89
CA THR A 208 -36.41 0.58 15.41
C THR A 208 -36.97 1.71 14.57
N ASN A 209 -38.22 1.57 14.10
CA ASN A 209 -38.89 2.54 13.22
C ASN A 209 -38.04 2.94 12.00
N GLY A 210 -37.32 1.98 11.43
CA GLY A 210 -36.45 2.19 10.26
C GLY A 210 -35.07 2.76 10.56
N ALA A 211 -34.77 3.16 11.81
CA ALA A 211 -33.49 3.75 12.20
C ALA A 211 -32.64 2.80 13.04
N TRP A 212 -31.33 2.80 12.81
CA TRP A 212 -30.37 2.07 13.65
C TRP A 212 -30.19 2.76 15.00
N GLY A 213 -30.39 2.03 16.08
CA GLY A 213 -30.26 2.51 17.46
C GLY A 213 -28.82 2.69 17.94
N LEU A 214 -28.67 2.92 19.24
CA LEU A 214 -27.36 3.02 19.89
C LEU A 214 -26.63 1.67 19.86
N LEU A 215 -25.32 1.74 19.77
CA LEU A 215 -24.48 0.56 19.72
C LEU A 215 -24.31 -0.09 21.09
N LYS A 216 -24.22 -1.41 21.07
CA LYS A 216 -23.78 -2.23 22.20
C LYS A 216 -22.55 -3.03 21.78
N ILE A 217 -21.56 -3.12 22.67
CA ILE A 217 -20.38 -3.97 22.48
C ILE A 217 -20.77 -5.39 22.90
N LEU A 218 -20.43 -6.39 22.08
CA LEU A 218 -20.75 -7.80 22.35
C LEU A 218 -19.56 -8.59 22.87
N ALA A 219 -18.36 -8.34 22.36
CA ALA A 219 -17.13 -9.02 22.76
C ALA A 219 -15.90 -8.27 22.24
N SER A 220 -14.78 -8.41 22.96
CA SER A 220 -13.44 -8.13 22.48
C SER A 220 -12.75 -9.44 22.11
N ARG A 221 -11.89 -9.44 21.09
CA ARG A 221 -10.85 -10.47 20.92
C ARG A 221 -9.51 -9.95 21.42
#